data_AF-A0A942KU26-F1
#
_entry.id   AF-A0A942KU26-F1
#
_cell.length_a   1.000
_cell.length_b   1.000
_cell.length_c   1.000
_cell.angle_alpha   90.00
_cell.angle_beta   90.00
_cell.angle_gamma   90.00
#
_symmetry.space_group_name_H-M   'P 1'
#
loop_
_entity.id
_entity.type
_entity.pdbx_description
1 polymer ?
#
loop_
_entity_poly.entity_id
_entity_poly.type
_entity_poly.pdbx_seq_one_letter_code
_entity_poly.pdbx_strand_id
1 'polypeptide(L)'
;MITELLNANRIMDAHLVAKNEYIRNDKDEKAFDTYFGLCLKVAEYPIELEKRKFFVSEADEAFSYYSERVVMDEDMLNKILAYKERLIQISSQIVSFENDQMSAYVSKAKESNDQILTALASTKMKLHAARNQAEFDKLLLDLANHEKALQKDFFTKEQQALYDTMTKEFSSLISSKMEHLAYSANLEYNRKAVDDFKKAFTLFKSDEGKYTGSDTNLFNLASKHLFAYDAGKLFNETLIYYSHVYSYIFSKLSDDGKYTLTKYSIDAEKILQ
;
A
#
# COMPACT_ATOMS: atom_id res chain seq x y z
N MET A 1 0.62 -17.13 53.64
CA MET A 1 1.48 -16.30 52.78
C MET A 1 1.25 -16.53 51.28
N ILE A 2 1.59 -17.68 50.68
CA ILE A 2 1.42 -17.90 49.22
C ILE A 2 -0.04 -17.66 48.76
N THR A 3 -1.02 -18.26 49.44
CA THR A 3 -2.45 -18.08 49.13
C THR A 3 -2.93 -16.63 49.25
N GLU A 4 -2.41 -15.88 50.24
CA GLU A 4 -2.76 -14.47 50.44
C GLU A 4 -2.19 -13.60 49.32
N LEU A 5 -0.96 -13.88 48.87
CA LEU A 5 -0.33 -13.20 47.74
C LEU A 5 -1.08 -13.46 46.43
N LEU A 6 -1.57 -14.69 46.21
CA LEU A 6 -2.40 -15.01 45.05
C LEU A 6 -3.75 -14.28 45.09
N ASN A 7 -4.40 -14.24 46.25
CA ASN A 7 -5.67 -13.52 46.42
C ASN A 7 -5.49 -12.00 46.22
N ALA A 8 -4.30 -11.46 46.49
CA ALA A 8 -3.92 -10.08 46.20
C ALA A 8 -3.41 -9.85 44.76
N ASN A 9 -3.51 -10.85 43.88
CA ASN A 9 -2.99 -10.83 42.50
C ASN A 9 -1.48 -10.56 42.38
N ARG A 10 -0.70 -10.86 43.43
CA ARG A 10 0.75 -10.73 43.48
C ARG A 10 1.42 -12.04 43.06
N ILE A 11 1.17 -12.45 41.82
CA ILE A 11 1.54 -13.77 41.28
C ILE A 11 3.06 -14.00 41.32
N MET A 12 3.86 -13.01 40.92
CA MET A 12 5.32 -13.13 40.93
C MET A 12 5.90 -13.23 42.34
N ASP A 13 5.31 -12.52 43.31
CA ASP A 13 5.72 -12.59 44.70
C ASP A 13 5.38 -13.95 45.31
N ALA A 14 4.18 -14.48 45.00
CA ALA A 14 3.79 -15.83 45.38
C ALA A 14 4.74 -16.89 44.79
N HIS A 15 5.11 -16.72 43.51
CA HIS A 15 6.08 -17.57 42.82
C HIS A 15 7.46 -17.53 43.50
N LEU A 16 7.99 -16.34 43.81
CA LEU A 16 9.29 -16.20 44.47
C LEU A 16 9.30 -16.82 45.88
N VAL A 17 8.24 -16.65 46.65
CA VAL A 17 8.10 -17.26 47.98
C VAL A 17 8.04 -18.78 47.87
N ALA A 18 7.20 -19.31 46.98
CA ALA A 18 7.08 -20.75 46.76
C ALA A 18 8.39 -21.38 46.26
N LYS A 19 9.08 -20.71 45.31
CA LYS A 19 10.39 -21.14 44.81
C LYS A 19 11.44 -21.17 45.93
N ASN A 20 11.46 -20.13 46.78
CA ASN A 20 12.39 -20.07 47.91
C ASN A 20 12.11 -21.18 48.93
N GLU A 21 10.85 -21.42 49.26
CA GLU A 21 10.44 -22.49 50.19
C GLU A 21 10.82 -23.87 49.67
N TYR A 22 10.63 -24.12 48.36
CA TYR A 22 11.05 -25.37 47.71
C TYR A 22 12.58 -25.55 47.72
N ILE A 23 13.34 -24.56 47.27
CA ILE A 23 14.82 -24.66 47.22
C ILE A 23 15.42 -24.92 48.61
N ARG A 24 14.84 -24.37 49.67
CA ARG A 24 15.30 -24.58 51.06
C ARG A 24 14.94 -25.95 51.61
N ASN A 25 13.93 -26.60 51.06
CA ASN A 25 13.42 -27.91 51.48
C ASN A 25 13.35 -28.84 50.28
N ASP A 26 14.48 -29.05 49.62
CA ASP A 26 14.57 -29.68 48.30
C ASP A 26 14.16 -31.16 48.23
N LYS A 27 13.96 -31.79 49.40
CA LYS A 27 13.46 -33.16 49.55
C LYS A 27 12.06 -33.24 50.15
N ASP A 28 11.44 -32.11 50.48
CA ASP A 28 10.08 -32.06 51.02
C ASP A 28 9.07 -32.07 49.88
N GLU A 29 8.34 -33.18 49.76
CA GLU A 29 7.26 -33.36 48.79
C GLU A 29 6.22 -32.24 48.87
N LYS A 30 5.88 -31.74 50.07
CA LYS A 30 4.87 -30.67 50.20
C LYS A 30 5.36 -29.34 49.64
N ALA A 31 6.64 -29.04 49.81
CA ALA A 31 7.25 -27.83 49.27
C ALA A 31 7.31 -27.90 47.75
N PHE A 32 7.65 -29.08 47.19
CA PHE A 32 7.56 -29.34 45.76
C PHE A 32 6.13 -29.19 45.23
N ASP A 33 5.15 -29.90 45.81
CA ASP A 33 3.75 -29.88 45.38
C ASP A 33 3.16 -28.46 45.37
N THR A 34 3.52 -27.67 46.37
CA THR A 34 3.08 -26.28 46.49
C THR A 34 3.66 -25.42 45.36
N TYR A 35 4.96 -25.54 45.08
CA TYR A 35 5.62 -24.77 44.03
C TYR A 35 5.22 -25.22 42.63
N PHE A 36 5.34 -26.53 42.35
CA PHE A 36 4.97 -27.14 41.08
C PHE A 36 3.49 -26.91 40.75
N GLY A 37 2.60 -27.15 41.72
CA GLY A 37 1.17 -26.92 41.58
C GLY A 37 0.83 -25.44 41.34
N LEU A 38 1.55 -24.50 41.97
CA LEU A 38 1.41 -23.08 41.70
C LEU A 38 1.79 -22.74 40.26
N CYS A 39 2.97 -23.17 39.80
CA CYS A 39 3.44 -22.89 38.44
C CYS A 39 2.47 -23.42 37.39
N LEU A 40 2.01 -24.66 37.53
CA LEU A 40 1.02 -25.26 36.64
C LEU A 40 -0.30 -24.48 36.65
N LYS A 41 -0.80 -24.11 37.83
CA LYS A 41 -2.05 -23.35 37.97
C LYS A 41 -1.98 -21.99 37.28
N VAL A 42 -0.85 -21.28 37.42
CA VAL A 42 -0.66 -19.98 36.76
C VAL A 42 -0.52 -20.15 35.24
N ALA A 43 0.12 -21.21 34.78
CA ALA A 43 0.22 -21.53 33.35
C ALA A 43 -1.14 -21.82 32.70
N GLU A 44 -2.16 -22.21 33.47
CA GLU A 44 -3.53 -22.42 33.00
C GLU A 44 -4.36 -21.12 32.95
N TYR A 45 -3.89 -20.02 33.54
CA TYR A 45 -4.63 -18.76 33.53
C TYR A 45 -4.68 -18.12 32.13
N PRO A 46 -5.73 -17.33 31.82
CA PRO A 46 -5.86 -16.59 30.56
C PRO A 46 -4.98 -15.33 30.56
N ILE A 47 -3.68 -15.50 30.81
CA ILE A 47 -2.66 -14.46 30.77
C ILE A 47 -1.83 -14.56 29.48
N GLU A 48 -0.88 -13.65 29.30
CA GLU A 48 -0.04 -13.60 28.12
C GLU A 48 0.72 -14.92 27.89
N LEU A 49 0.78 -15.39 26.65
CA LEU A 49 1.36 -16.68 26.26
C LEU A 49 2.79 -16.87 26.78
N GLU A 50 3.62 -15.84 26.69
CA GLU A 50 5.01 -15.86 27.18
C GLU A 50 5.09 -16.12 28.68
N LYS A 51 4.17 -15.56 29.48
CA LYS A 51 4.13 -15.83 30.92
C LYS A 51 3.72 -17.27 31.19
N ARG A 52 2.74 -17.80 30.44
CA ARG A 52 2.31 -19.21 30.58
C ARG A 52 3.48 -20.16 30.28
N LYS A 53 4.22 -19.92 29.20
CA LYS A 53 5.43 -20.67 28.84
C LYS A 53 6.52 -20.59 29.91
N PHE A 54 6.75 -19.41 30.46
CA PHE A 54 7.69 -19.21 31.57
C PHE A 54 7.36 -20.11 32.77
N PHE A 55 6.11 -20.10 33.24
CA PHE A 55 5.71 -20.94 34.39
C PHE A 55 5.75 -22.44 34.09
N VAL A 56 5.50 -22.88 32.85
CA VAL A 56 5.69 -24.28 32.46
C VAL A 56 7.18 -24.65 32.47
N SER A 57 8.07 -23.79 31.99
CA SER A 57 9.52 -24.01 32.06
C SER A 57 10.01 -24.14 33.50
N GLU A 58 9.56 -23.25 34.38
CA GLU A 58 9.89 -23.31 35.81
C GLU A 58 9.34 -24.58 36.48
N ALA A 59 8.15 -25.05 36.09
CA ALA A 59 7.59 -26.30 36.58
C ALA A 59 8.38 -27.53 36.08
N ASP A 60 8.82 -27.52 34.82
CA ASP A 60 9.63 -28.59 34.20
C ASP A 60 11.02 -28.69 34.85
N GLU A 61 11.67 -27.56 35.11
CA GLU A 61 12.93 -27.50 35.85
C GLU A 61 12.76 -28.03 37.29
N ALA A 62 11.72 -27.60 37.99
CA ALA A 62 11.43 -28.06 39.35
C ALA A 62 11.15 -29.57 39.39
N PHE A 63 10.36 -30.06 38.44
CA PHE A 63 10.02 -31.47 38.30
C PHE A 63 11.25 -32.33 38.02
N SER A 64 12.09 -31.90 37.07
CA SER A 64 13.34 -32.60 36.73
C SER A 64 14.21 -32.74 37.97
N TYR A 65 14.45 -31.63 38.68
CA TYR A 65 15.26 -31.61 39.89
C TYR A 65 14.69 -32.47 41.02
N TYR A 66 13.37 -32.45 41.24
CA TYR A 66 12.71 -33.26 42.27
C TYR A 66 12.79 -34.75 41.95
N SER A 67 12.47 -35.12 40.71
CA SER A 67 12.41 -36.51 40.25
C SER A 67 13.77 -37.23 40.32
N GLU A 68 14.87 -36.49 40.18
CA GLU A 68 16.24 -37.02 40.31
C GLU A 68 16.67 -37.28 41.77
N ARG A 69 16.01 -36.64 42.75
CA ARG A 69 16.46 -36.61 44.16
C ARG A 69 15.58 -37.39 45.11
N VAL A 70 14.36 -37.71 44.71
CA VAL A 70 13.43 -38.47 45.55
C VAL A 70 13.81 -39.95 45.60
N VAL A 71 13.55 -40.62 46.72
CA VAL A 71 13.72 -42.07 46.83
C VAL A 71 12.60 -42.74 46.05
N MET A 72 12.97 -43.60 45.10
CA MET A 72 12.02 -44.21 44.17
C MET A 72 11.49 -45.53 44.75
N ASP A 73 10.23 -45.52 45.18
CA ASP A 73 9.40 -46.71 45.37
C ASP A 73 8.24 -46.70 44.37
N GLU A 74 7.38 -47.73 44.42
CA GLU A 74 6.27 -47.89 43.46
C GLU A 74 5.23 -46.77 43.57
N ASP A 75 4.95 -46.30 44.79
CA ASP A 75 4.01 -45.20 45.04
C ASP A 75 4.54 -43.86 44.53
N MET A 76 5.82 -43.56 44.78
CA MET A 76 6.49 -42.36 44.31
C MET A 76 6.63 -42.37 42.79
N LEU A 77 6.95 -43.51 42.18
CA LEU A 77 7.01 -43.65 40.73
C LEU A 77 5.66 -43.29 40.10
N ASN A 78 4.55 -43.80 40.65
CA ASN A 78 3.21 -43.46 40.18
C ASN A 78 2.89 -41.96 40.30
N LYS A 79 3.31 -41.29 41.39
CA LYS A 79 3.16 -39.84 41.56
C LYS A 79 3.98 -39.04 40.55
N ILE A 80 5.25 -39.40 40.35
CA ILE A 80 6.14 -38.75 39.37
C ILE A 80 5.55 -38.87 37.96
N LEU A 81 5.01 -40.03 37.60
CA LEU A 81 4.31 -40.23 36.32
C LEU A 81 3.08 -39.32 36.20
N ALA A 82 2.28 -39.19 37.26
CA ALA A 82 1.12 -38.29 37.27
C ALA A 82 1.51 -36.81 37.13
N TYR A 83 2.59 -36.36 37.80
CA TYR A 83 3.11 -35.00 37.64
C TYR A 83 3.60 -34.74 36.22
N LYS A 84 4.33 -35.71 35.64
CA LYS A 84 4.80 -35.63 34.26
C LYS A 84 3.64 -35.55 33.27
N GLU A 85 2.61 -36.38 33.44
CA GLU A 85 1.43 -36.38 32.59
C GLU A 85 0.73 -35.01 32.64
N ARG A 86 0.55 -34.46 33.85
CA ARG A 86 -0.06 -33.13 34.02
C ARG A 86 0.75 -32.02 33.37
N LEU A 87 2.07 -32.03 33.52
CA LEU A 87 2.97 -31.06 32.89
C LEU A 87 2.89 -31.14 31.36
N ILE A 88 2.92 -32.36 30.81
CA ILE A 88 2.77 -32.59 29.36
C ILE A 88 1.42 -32.09 28.86
N GLN A 89 0.34 -32.36 29.59
CA GLN A 89 -1.00 -31.91 29.24
C GLN A 89 -1.07 -30.39 29.13
N ILE A 90 -0.60 -29.66 30.15
CA ILE A 90 -0.63 -28.19 30.17
C ILE A 90 0.30 -27.62 29.09
N SER A 91 1.50 -28.18 28.92
CA SER A 91 2.43 -27.77 27.86
C SER A 91 1.81 -27.95 26.47
N SER A 92 1.17 -29.08 26.22
CA SER A 92 0.49 -29.38 24.95
C SER A 92 -0.68 -28.43 24.67
N GLN A 93 -1.45 -28.07 25.71
CA GLN A 93 -2.52 -27.07 25.58
C GLN A 93 -1.98 -25.69 25.20
N ILE A 94 -0.85 -25.27 25.77
CA ILE A 94 -0.20 -23.99 25.44
C ILE A 94 0.27 -24.00 23.99
N VAL A 95 0.94 -25.07 23.56
CA VAL A 95 1.42 -25.21 22.17
C VAL A 95 0.26 -25.25 21.19
N SER A 96 -0.82 -25.98 21.48
CA SER A 96 -2.03 -25.98 20.65
C SER A 96 -2.61 -24.58 20.54
N PHE A 97 -2.75 -23.87 21.66
CA PHE A 97 -3.28 -22.51 21.68
C PHE A 97 -2.42 -21.51 20.89
N GLU A 98 -1.10 -21.63 20.94
CA GLU A 98 -0.18 -20.84 20.12
C GLU A 98 -0.37 -21.14 18.62
N ASN A 99 -0.43 -22.41 18.25
CA ASN A 99 -0.65 -22.83 16.87
C ASN A 99 -2.00 -22.35 16.34
N ASP A 100 -3.05 -22.40 17.16
CA ASP A 100 -4.39 -21.91 16.81
C ASP A 100 -4.38 -20.40 16.58
N GLN A 101 -3.71 -19.62 17.44
CA GLN A 101 -3.56 -18.18 17.24
C GLN A 101 -2.77 -17.86 15.97
N MET A 102 -1.68 -18.56 15.71
CA MET A 102 -0.88 -18.37 14.50
C MET A 102 -1.69 -18.73 13.25
N SER A 103 -2.41 -19.85 13.28
CA SER A 103 -3.29 -20.28 12.19
C SER A 103 -4.40 -19.26 11.92
N ALA A 104 -5.05 -18.75 12.96
CA ALA A 104 -6.07 -17.72 12.85
C ALA A 104 -5.50 -16.41 12.26
N TYR A 105 -4.31 -16.00 12.69
CA TYR A 105 -3.61 -14.85 12.13
C TYR A 105 -3.32 -15.04 10.62
N VAL A 106 -2.77 -16.19 10.24
CA VAL A 106 -2.49 -16.53 8.84
C VAL A 106 -3.77 -16.58 8.01
N SER A 107 -4.87 -17.14 8.54
CA SER A 107 -6.16 -17.16 7.84
C SER A 107 -6.68 -15.75 7.59
N LYS A 108 -6.64 -14.88 8.61
CA LYS A 108 -7.06 -13.49 8.49
C LYS A 108 -6.20 -12.70 7.49
N ALA A 109 -4.89 -12.95 7.48
CA ALA A 109 -3.97 -12.37 6.48
C ALA A 109 -4.36 -12.77 5.05
N LYS A 110 -4.66 -14.06 4.84
CA LYS A 110 -5.12 -14.58 3.53
C LYS A 110 -6.45 -13.97 3.10
N GLU A 111 -7.44 -13.90 3.98
CA GLU A 111 -8.74 -13.27 3.69
C GLU A 111 -8.58 -11.78 3.36
N SER A 112 -7.71 -11.06 4.10
CA SER A 112 -7.40 -9.67 3.80
C SER A 112 -6.74 -9.54 2.41
N ASN A 113 -5.84 -10.45 2.04
CA ASN A 113 -5.22 -10.46 0.72
C ASN A 113 -6.26 -10.70 -0.39
N ASP A 114 -7.23 -11.60 -0.20
CA ASP A 114 -8.30 -11.83 -1.18
C ASP A 114 -9.14 -10.57 -1.44
N GLN A 115 -9.46 -9.84 -0.37
CA GLN A 115 -10.18 -8.57 -0.47
C GLN A 115 -9.36 -7.53 -1.23
N ILE A 116 -8.06 -7.41 -0.94
CA ILE A 116 -7.17 -6.46 -1.62
C ILE A 116 -6.98 -6.84 -3.09
N LEU A 117 -6.80 -8.13 -3.42
CA LEU A 117 -6.69 -8.60 -4.81
C LEU A 117 -7.97 -8.33 -5.60
N THR A 118 -9.14 -8.49 -4.98
CA THR A 118 -10.42 -8.11 -5.58
C THR A 118 -10.52 -6.60 -5.84
N ALA A 119 -10.07 -5.78 -4.88
CA ALA A 119 -10.03 -4.33 -5.03
C ALA A 119 -9.04 -3.89 -6.12
N LEU A 120 -7.89 -4.56 -6.24
CA LEU A 120 -6.94 -4.37 -7.34
C LEU A 120 -7.60 -4.70 -8.68
N ALA A 121 -8.30 -5.83 -8.80
CA ALA A 121 -9.00 -6.19 -10.04
C ALA A 121 -10.07 -5.14 -10.43
N SER A 122 -10.80 -4.59 -9.45
CA SER A 122 -11.73 -3.47 -9.68
C SER A 122 -10.99 -2.21 -10.14
N THR A 123 -9.85 -1.90 -9.54
CA THR A 123 -9.00 -0.75 -9.91
C THR A 123 -8.49 -0.89 -11.35
N LYS A 124 -8.16 -2.10 -11.79
CA LYS A 124 -7.82 -2.41 -13.20
C LYS A 124 -8.95 -2.02 -14.16
N MET A 125 -10.18 -2.41 -13.85
CA MET A 125 -11.35 -2.06 -14.66
C MET A 125 -11.55 -0.55 -14.73
N LYS A 126 -11.37 0.16 -13.60
CA LYS A 126 -11.48 1.62 -13.54
C LYS A 126 -10.36 2.31 -14.32
N LEU A 127 -9.12 1.83 -14.23
CA LEU A 127 -7.98 2.35 -15.00
C LEU A 127 -8.24 2.27 -16.51
N HIS A 128 -8.77 1.12 -16.97
CA HIS A 128 -9.17 0.98 -18.37
C HIS A 128 -10.26 1.99 -18.79
N ALA A 129 -11.21 2.28 -17.90
CA ALA A 129 -12.33 3.18 -18.16
C ALA A 129 -12.02 4.67 -17.99
N ALA A 130 -10.88 5.04 -17.37
CA ALA A 130 -10.52 6.42 -17.07
C ALA A 130 -10.52 7.31 -18.32
N ARG A 131 -11.02 8.54 -18.20
CA ARG A 131 -11.19 9.44 -19.36
C ARG A 131 -10.27 10.65 -19.37
N ASN A 132 -9.66 10.97 -18.25
CA ASN A 132 -8.78 12.12 -18.11
C ASN A 132 -7.58 11.77 -17.21
N GLN A 133 -6.55 12.61 -17.29
CA GLN A 133 -5.29 12.40 -16.58
C GLN A 133 -5.46 12.40 -15.05
N ALA A 134 -6.26 13.32 -14.50
CA ALA A 134 -6.43 13.44 -13.05
C ALA A 134 -7.10 12.19 -12.43
N GLU A 135 -8.12 11.63 -13.09
CA GLU A 135 -8.74 10.37 -12.71
C GLU A 135 -7.75 9.21 -12.78
N PHE A 136 -6.96 9.15 -13.86
CA PHE A 136 -5.96 8.12 -14.06
C PHE A 136 -4.87 8.16 -12.98
N ASP A 137 -4.31 9.33 -12.69
CA ASP A 137 -3.28 9.51 -11.66
C ASP A 137 -3.77 9.13 -10.26
N LYS A 138 -5.03 9.47 -9.95
CA LYS A 138 -5.65 9.05 -8.69
C LYS A 138 -5.75 7.53 -8.58
N LEU A 139 -6.16 6.86 -9.66
CA LEU A 139 -6.26 5.40 -9.70
C LEU A 139 -4.89 4.71 -9.61
N LEU A 140 -3.83 5.32 -10.15
CA LEU A 140 -2.45 4.83 -9.96
C LEU A 140 -1.99 4.93 -8.51
N LEU A 141 -2.36 6.01 -7.81
CA LEU A 141 -2.08 6.16 -6.39
C LEU A 141 -2.83 5.10 -5.56
N ASP A 142 -4.10 4.88 -5.88
CA ASP A 142 -4.91 3.84 -5.24
C ASP A 142 -4.29 2.46 -5.49
N LEU A 143 -3.85 2.15 -6.72
CA LEU A 143 -3.15 0.91 -7.05
C LEU A 143 -1.92 0.69 -6.16
N ALA A 144 -1.07 1.71 -6.04
CA ALA A 144 0.14 1.64 -5.21
C ALA A 144 -0.17 1.43 -3.72
N ASN A 145 -1.26 2.02 -3.22
CA ASN A 145 -1.69 1.85 -1.83
C ASN A 145 -2.20 0.43 -1.56
N HIS A 146 -3.01 -0.13 -2.47
CA HIS A 146 -3.44 -1.53 -2.36
C HIS A 146 -2.24 -2.49 -2.41
N GLU A 147 -1.26 -2.21 -3.28
CA GLU A 147 -0.08 -3.05 -3.40
C GLU A 147 0.78 -3.06 -2.14
N LYS A 148 0.90 -1.92 -1.45
CA LYS A 148 1.60 -1.83 -0.15
C LYS A 148 0.87 -2.55 0.98
N ALA A 149 -0.46 -2.67 0.90
CA ALA A 149 -1.26 -3.32 1.93
C ALA A 149 -1.22 -4.86 1.85
N LEU A 150 -0.76 -5.43 0.73
CA LEU A 150 -0.66 -6.87 0.55
C LEU A 150 0.40 -7.49 1.46
N GLN A 151 0.03 -8.55 2.17
CA GLN A 151 0.94 -9.33 3.00
C GLN A 151 1.46 -10.53 2.19
N LYS A 152 2.47 -10.28 1.35
CA LYS A 152 3.01 -11.23 0.35
C LYS A 152 3.56 -12.52 0.98
N ASP A 153 4.10 -12.44 2.19
CA ASP A 153 4.63 -13.60 2.92
C ASP A 153 3.56 -14.65 3.26
N PHE A 154 2.27 -14.26 3.28
CA PHE A 154 1.15 -15.15 3.60
C PHE A 154 0.33 -15.56 2.37
N PHE A 155 0.83 -15.30 1.16
CA PHE A 155 0.11 -15.67 -0.06
C PHE A 155 -0.09 -17.18 -0.18
N THR A 156 -1.28 -17.56 -0.62
CA THR A 156 -1.48 -18.88 -1.22
C THR A 156 -0.84 -18.93 -2.60
N LYS A 157 -0.62 -20.14 -3.13
CA LYS A 157 -0.11 -20.30 -4.51
C LYS A 157 -1.03 -19.66 -5.55
N GLU A 158 -2.34 -19.70 -5.31
CA GLU A 158 -3.36 -19.12 -6.17
C GLU A 158 -3.32 -17.59 -6.11
N GLN A 159 -3.21 -17.00 -4.91
CA GLN A 159 -3.06 -15.56 -4.71
C GLN A 159 -1.80 -15.03 -5.39
N GLN A 160 -0.66 -15.73 -5.23
CA GLN A 160 0.58 -15.38 -5.90
C GLN A 160 0.44 -15.40 -7.42
N ALA A 161 -0.14 -16.46 -7.99
CA ALA A 161 -0.35 -16.57 -9.43
C ALA A 161 -1.29 -15.48 -9.99
N LEU A 162 -2.35 -15.14 -9.24
CA LEU A 162 -3.26 -14.05 -9.59
C LEU A 162 -2.54 -12.70 -9.57
N TYR A 163 -1.78 -12.42 -8.51
CA TYR A 163 -1.00 -11.18 -8.38
C TYR A 163 0.04 -11.03 -9.49
N ASP A 164 0.78 -12.09 -9.82
CA ASP A 164 1.81 -12.08 -10.87
C ASP A 164 1.20 -11.82 -12.26
N THR A 165 0.04 -12.45 -12.54
CA THR A 165 -0.71 -12.20 -13.77
C THR A 165 -1.18 -10.75 -13.83
N MET A 166 -1.83 -10.27 -12.76
CA MET A 166 -2.35 -8.91 -12.71
C MET A 166 -1.25 -7.85 -12.85
N THR A 167 -0.10 -8.04 -12.21
CA THR A 167 1.03 -7.11 -12.28
C THR A 167 1.52 -6.92 -13.72
N LYS A 168 1.60 -8.00 -14.50
CA LYS A 168 1.97 -7.93 -15.92
C LYS A 168 0.92 -7.18 -16.75
N GLU A 169 -0.35 -7.47 -16.48
CA GLU A 169 -1.47 -6.82 -17.18
C GLU A 169 -1.63 -5.33 -16.83
N PHE A 170 -1.32 -4.93 -15.60
CA PHE A 170 -1.33 -3.52 -15.21
C PHE A 170 -0.27 -2.73 -15.96
N SER A 171 0.97 -3.26 -16.07
CA SER A 171 2.05 -2.57 -16.78
C SER A 171 1.68 -2.30 -18.24
N SER A 172 1.09 -3.26 -18.94
CA SER A 172 0.66 -3.07 -20.33
C SER A 172 -0.53 -2.11 -20.44
N LEU A 173 -1.51 -2.24 -19.52
CA LEU A 173 -2.68 -1.36 -19.48
C LEU A 173 -2.31 0.10 -19.22
N ILE A 174 -1.42 0.36 -18.27
CA ILE A 174 -0.99 1.70 -17.88
C ILE A 174 -0.33 2.40 -19.07
N SER A 175 0.64 1.74 -19.72
CA SER A 175 1.32 2.33 -20.89
C SER A 175 0.35 2.64 -22.03
N SER A 176 -0.50 1.67 -22.40
CA SER A 176 -1.48 1.87 -23.47
C SER A 176 -2.48 2.99 -23.15
N LYS A 177 -2.94 3.07 -21.91
CA LYS A 177 -3.91 4.09 -21.50
C LYS A 177 -3.28 5.47 -21.43
N MET A 178 -2.04 5.57 -20.95
CA MET A 178 -1.28 6.82 -20.91
C MET A 178 -1.07 7.38 -22.32
N GLU A 179 -0.69 6.54 -23.29
CA GLU A 179 -0.57 6.93 -24.70
C GLU A 179 -1.90 7.43 -25.27
N HIS A 180 -2.99 6.71 -25.00
CA HIS A 180 -4.32 7.10 -25.45
C HIS A 180 -4.78 8.45 -24.86
N LEU A 181 -4.56 8.66 -23.56
CA LEU A 181 -4.90 9.93 -22.91
C LEU A 181 -4.06 11.09 -23.46
N ALA A 182 -2.77 10.88 -23.67
CA ALA A 182 -1.89 11.87 -24.28
C ALA A 182 -2.32 12.21 -25.72
N TYR A 183 -2.65 11.19 -26.53
CA TYR A 183 -3.18 11.40 -27.88
C TYR A 183 -4.50 12.17 -27.87
N SER A 184 -5.44 11.81 -26.98
CA SER A 184 -6.72 12.50 -26.85
C SER A 184 -6.54 13.97 -26.44
N ALA A 185 -5.63 14.26 -25.50
CA ALA A 185 -5.32 15.62 -25.08
C ALA A 185 -4.70 16.44 -26.23
N ASN A 186 -3.81 15.83 -27.01
CA ASN A 186 -3.23 16.45 -28.20
C ASN A 186 -4.28 16.68 -29.29
N LEU A 187 -5.24 15.79 -29.46
CA LEU A 187 -6.33 15.92 -30.43
C LEU A 187 -7.24 17.11 -30.07
N GLU A 188 -7.63 17.25 -28.80
CA GLU A 188 -8.39 18.41 -28.33
C GLU A 188 -7.60 19.72 -28.48
N TYR A 189 -6.31 19.70 -28.14
CA TYR A 189 -5.40 20.83 -28.35
C TYR A 189 -5.38 21.28 -29.82
N ASN A 190 -5.23 20.33 -30.74
CA ASN A 190 -5.19 20.58 -32.18
C ASN A 190 -6.53 21.08 -32.73
N ARG A 191 -7.67 20.52 -32.28
CA ARG A 191 -8.99 21.03 -32.67
C ARG A 191 -9.18 22.49 -32.27
N LYS A 192 -8.82 22.83 -31.03
CA LYS A 192 -8.89 24.21 -30.52
C LYS A 192 -7.96 25.14 -31.30
N ALA A 193 -6.75 24.68 -31.64
CA ALA A 193 -5.81 25.42 -32.47
C ALA A 193 -6.40 25.75 -33.86
N VAL A 194 -6.96 24.76 -34.55
CA VAL A 194 -7.60 24.96 -35.86
C VAL A 194 -8.76 25.96 -35.77
N ASP A 195 -9.61 25.88 -34.75
CA ASP A 195 -10.71 26.82 -34.54
C ASP A 195 -10.22 28.25 -34.31
N ASP A 196 -9.14 28.43 -33.56
CA ASP A 196 -8.54 29.74 -33.33
C ASP A 196 -7.81 30.28 -34.57
N PHE A 197 -7.12 29.43 -35.34
CA PHE A 197 -6.55 29.82 -36.64
C PHE A 197 -7.64 30.29 -37.61
N LYS A 198 -8.77 29.59 -37.64
CA LYS A 198 -9.93 29.98 -38.45
C LYS A 198 -10.51 31.31 -37.99
N LYS A 199 -10.62 31.56 -36.68
CA LYS A 199 -11.05 32.86 -36.15
C LYS A 199 -10.07 33.97 -36.54
N ALA A 200 -8.76 33.74 -36.41
CA ALA A 200 -7.74 34.71 -36.80
C ALA A 200 -7.88 35.08 -38.28
N PHE A 201 -7.99 34.06 -39.15
CA PHE A 201 -8.20 34.24 -40.58
C PHE A 201 -9.46 35.05 -40.90
N THR A 202 -10.58 34.70 -40.26
CA THR A 202 -11.88 35.36 -40.51
C THR A 202 -11.87 36.81 -40.05
N LEU A 203 -11.34 37.07 -38.85
CA LEU A 203 -11.22 38.43 -38.31
C LEU A 203 -10.30 39.29 -39.18
N PHE A 204 -9.13 38.77 -39.56
CA PHE A 204 -8.21 39.48 -40.43
C PHE A 204 -8.84 39.81 -41.78
N LYS A 205 -9.48 38.82 -42.42
CA LYS A 205 -10.13 38.99 -43.73
C LYS A 205 -11.31 39.96 -43.69
N SER A 206 -12.02 40.05 -42.57
CA SER A 206 -13.17 40.95 -42.42
C SER A 206 -12.79 42.43 -42.34
N ASP A 207 -11.57 42.75 -41.89
CA ASP A 207 -11.12 44.13 -41.69
C ASP A 207 -9.59 44.25 -41.91
N GLU A 208 -9.13 43.92 -43.12
CA GLU A 208 -7.69 43.86 -43.46
C GLU A 208 -6.99 45.21 -43.19
N GLY A 209 -7.69 46.34 -43.39
CA GLY A 209 -7.14 47.69 -43.16
C GLY A 209 -6.81 47.96 -41.69
N LYS A 210 -7.63 47.49 -40.76
CA LYS A 210 -7.41 47.66 -39.31
C LYS A 210 -6.16 46.93 -38.81
N TYR A 211 -5.88 45.76 -39.37
CA TYR A 211 -4.75 44.92 -38.95
C TYR A 211 -3.46 45.25 -39.71
N THR A 212 -3.55 45.75 -40.94
CA THR A 212 -2.38 46.22 -41.71
C THR A 212 -1.94 47.62 -41.30
N GLY A 213 -2.85 48.46 -40.76
CA GLY A 213 -2.54 49.82 -40.29
C GLY A 213 -2.21 49.97 -38.80
N SER A 214 -2.26 48.89 -38.01
CA SER A 214 -2.00 48.94 -36.56
C SER A 214 -1.28 47.68 -36.06
N ASP A 215 0.00 47.83 -35.75
CA ASP A 215 0.86 46.77 -35.23
C ASP A 215 0.31 46.14 -33.93
N THR A 216 -0.32 46.94 -33.07
CA THR A 216 -0.92 46.45 -31.81
C THR A 216 -2.12 45.53 -32.05
N ASN A 217 -2.97 45.85 -33.04
CA ASN A 217 -4.11 45.00 -33.38
C ASN A 217 -3.66 43.70 -34.03
N LEU A 218 -2.63 43.78 -34.89
CA LEU A 218 -2.00 42.60 -35.50
C LEU A 218 -1.34 41.71 -34.45
N PHE A 219 -0.60 42.29 -33.51
CA PHE A 219 0.01 41.56 -32.39
C PHE A 219 -1.05 40.83 -31.58
N ASN A 220 -2.09 41.51 -31.12
CA ASN A 220 -3.13 40.91 -30.30
C ASN A 220 -3.87 39.77 -31.02
N LEU A 221 -4.12 39.93 -32.32
CA LEU A 221 -4.73 38.87 -33.12
C LEU A 221 -3.81 37.65 -33.27
N ALA A 222 -2.55 37.89 -33.68
CA ALA A 222 -1.60 36.83 -33.98
C ALA A 222 -1.12 36.12 -32.70
N SER A 223 -0.76 36.86 -31.66
CA SER A 223 -0.30 36.28 -30.38
C SER A 223 -1.40 35.45 -29.71
N LYS A 224 -2.66 35.91 -29.74
CA LYS A 224 -3.76 35.20 -29.08
C LYS A 224 -4.27 33.98 -29.85
N HIS A 225 -4.29 34.04 -31.18
CA HIS A 225 -4.98 33.04 -31.99
C HIS A 225 -4.08 32.24 -32.94
N LEU A 226 -2.87 32.71 -33.27
CA LEU A 226 -1.90 32.00 -34.12
C LEU A 226 -0.70 31.49 -33.32
N PHE A 227 -0.03 32.36 -32.57
CA PHE A 227 1.23 32.03 -31.92
C PHE A 227 1.08 31.48 -30.50
N ALA A 228 -0.13 31.50 -29.94
CA ALA A 228 -0.44 30.90 -28.64
C ALA A 228 -0.20 29.38 -28.59
N TYR A 229 -0.04 28.72 -29.74
CA TYR A 229 0.12 27.26 -29.83
C TYR A 229 1.58 26.86 -30.10
N ASP A 230 2.01 25.76 -29.49
CA ASP A 230 3.34 25.16 -29.68
C ASP A 230 3.34 24.26 -30.92
N ALA A 231 4.17 24.62 -31.90
CA ALA A 231 4.27 23.90 -33.17
C ALA A 231 4.72 22.45 -33.01
N GLY A 232 5.48 22.11 -31.97
CA GLY A 232 5.93 20.74 -31.70
C GLY A 232 4.80 19.78 -31.30
N LYS A 233 3.66 20.31 -30.85
CA LYS A 233 2.47 19.54 -30.44
C LYS A 233 1.36 19.53 -31.50
N LEU A 234 1.54 20.29 -32.59
CA LEU A 234 0.55 20.35 -33.67
C LEU A 234 0.70 19.14 -34.60
N PHE A 235 -0.43 18.55 -34.96
CA PHE A 235 -0.50 17.54 -36.00
C PHE A 235 -0.19 18.17 -37.36
N ASN A 236 0.26 17.35 -38.30
CA ASN A 236 0.66 17.82 -39.62
C ASN A 236 -0.49 18.53 -40.35
N GLU A 237 -1.72 18.01 -40.24
CA GLU A 237 -2.93 18.61 -40.82
C GLU A 237 -3.19 20.00 -40.24
N THR A 238 -3.00 20.17 -38.93
CA THR A 238 -3.14 21.46 -38.24
C THR A 238 -2.04 22.44 -38.67
N LEU A 239 -0.80 21.96 -38.84
CA LEU A 239 0.33 22.77 -39.31
C LEU A 239 0.14 23.26 -40.75
N ILE A 240 -0.45 22.44 -41.63
CA ILE A 240 -0.79 22.84 -43.00
C ILE A 240 -1.78 24.01 -42.98
N TYR A 241 -2.83 23.92 -42.15
CA TYR A 241 -3.81 25.00 -42.04
C TYR A 241 -3.23 26.26 -41.39
N TYR A 242 -2.42 26.11 -40.32
CA TYR A 242 -1.65 27.20 -39.74
C TYR A 242 -0.80 27.93 -40.79
N SER A 243 -0.06 27.17 -41.60
CA SER A 243 0.82 27.72 -42.64
C SER A 243 0.03 28.47 -43.71
N HIS A 244 -1.16 27.99 -44.07
CA HIS A 244 -2.07 28.69 -44.98
C HIS A 244 -2.53 30.04 -44.41
N VAL A 245 -3.02 30.05 -43.16
CA VAL A 245 -3.48 31.28 -42.49
C VAL A 245 -2.34 32.27 -42.30
N TYR A 246 -1.19 31.81 -41.81
CA TYR A 246 0.01 32.62 -41.62
C TYR A 246 0.46 33.24 -42.95
N SER A 247 0.59 32.44 -44.01
CA SER A 247 1.03 32.93 -45.32
C SER A 247 0.06 33.94 -45.92
N TYR A 248 -1.25 33.75 -45.73
CA TYR A 248 -2.25 34.72 -46.17
C TYR A 248 -2.05 36.07 -45.49
N ILE A 249 -1.97 36.10 -44.16
CA ILE A 249 -1.74 37.32 -43.38
C ILE A 249 -0.41 37.96 -43.79
N PHE A 250 0.65 37.16 -43.86
CA PHE A 250 2.00 37.61 -44.22
C PHE A 250 2.06 38.25 -45.62
N SER A 251 1.30 37.72 -46.60
CA SER A 251 1.25 38.26 -47.96
C SER A 251 0.60 39.64 -48.07
N LYS A 252 -0.24 40.02 -47.09
CA LYS A 252 -1.00 41.28 -47.07
C LYS A 252 -0.31 42.39 -46.27
N LEU A 253 0.76 42.08 -45.57
CA LEU A 253 1.53 43.03 -44.77
C LEU A 253 2.63 43.71 -45.60
N SER A 254 3.04 44.91 -45.16
CA SER A 254 4.26 45.57 -45.63
C SER A 254 5.51 44.80 -45.19
N ASP A 255 6.68 45.10 -45.78
CA ASP A 255 7.92 44.41 -45.42
C ASP A 255 8.32 44.62 -43.94
N ASP A 256 8.07 45.81 -43.38
CA ASP A 256 8.22 46.07 -41.95
C ASP A 256 7.18 45.29 -41.11
N GLY A 257 5.93 45.21 -41.57
CA GLY A 257 4.89 44.42 -40.91
C GLY A 257 5.19 42.92 -40.88
N LYS A 258 5.81 42.38 -41.95
CA LYS A 258 6.28 40.99 -42.03
C LYS A 258 7.39 40.70 -41.02
N TYR A 259 8.35 41.61 -40.89
CA TYR A 259 9.41 41.50 -39.88
C TYR A 259 8.83 41.51 -38.46
N THR A 260 7.94 42.45 -38.20
CA THR A 260 7.26 42.59 -36.90
C THR A 260 6.42 41.36 -36.55
N LEU A 261 5.65 40.82 -37.51
CA LEU A 261 4.88 39.59 -37.31
C LEU A 261 5.78 38.38 -37.01
N THR A 262 6.94 38.27 -37.66
CA THR A 262 7.90 37.21 -37.40
C THR A 262 8.49 37.32 -36.00
N LYS A 263 8.79 38.53 -35.54
CA LYS A 263 9.24 38.78 -34.17
C LYS A 263 8.18 38.36 -33.13
N TYR A 264 6.92 38.67 -33.40
CA TYR A 264 5.80 38.26 -32.54
C TYR A 264 5.64 36.74 -32.42
N SER A 265 6.00 35.97 -33.45
CA SER A 265 5.97 34.51 -33.37
C SER A 265 6.97 33.93 -32.36
N ILE A 266 8.05 34.68 -32.08
CA ILE A 266 9.10 34.32 -31.11
C ILE A 266 8.71 34.80 -29.71
N ASP A 267 8.18 36.02 -29.60
CA ASP A 267 7.90 36.69 -28.33
C ASP A 267 6.54 36.28 -27.70
N ALA A 268 5.66 35.59 -28.43
CA ALA A 268 4.33 35.23 -27.93
C ALA A 268 4.37 34.11 -26.88
N GLU A 269 3.64 34.33 -25.77
CA GLU A 269 3.43 33.32 -24.75
C GLU A 269 2.65 32.11 -25.30
N LYS A 270 3.16 30.92 -25.01
CA LYS A 270 2.55 29.66 -25.42
C LYS A 270 1.56 29.18 -24.35
N ILE A 271 0.42 28.67 -24.79
CA ILE A 271 -0.51 27.94 -23.92
C ILE A 271 0.18 26.65 -23.50
N LEU A 272 0.59 26.60 -22.23
CA LEU A 272 1.08 25.40 -21.58
C LEU A 272 -0.13 24.51 -21.24
N GLN A 273 -0.07 23.25 -21.69
CA GLN A 273 -0.93 22.16 -21.24
C GLN A 273 -0.19 21.39 -20.16
#